data_AF-A0A673B182-F1
#
_entry.id   AF-A0A673B182-F1
#
_cell.length_a   1.000
_cell.length_b   1.000
_cell.length_c   1.000
_cell.angle_alpha   90.00
_cell.angle_beta   90.00
_cell.angle_gamma   90.00
#
_symmetry.space_group_name_H-M   'P 1'
#
loop_
_entity.id
_entity.type
_entity.pdbx_description
1 polymer ?
#
loop_
_entity_poly.entity_id
_entity_poly.type
_entity_poly.pdbx_seq_one_letter_code
_entity_poly.pdbx_strand_id
1 'polypeptide(L)'
;MASNNGSAGKWEVVKKGKKSNSSGGGKNPNDKKPGGGERRALGESNQPSRAPLKISENLYDSTEKMGKKQNKEQVPPPSEPQNKKPLSSKPSKKSQSSNPVPSVTHKSLEEAFKALDVADLKQQLARSQTLFPNNPSVWVKDLAGYLNFNLTAPETEPTLSSYAHDYPYCLTGKELKGVIKGLIGRCNDSLPDFFDHCVCTMLRELDRQSGEPLHGYRVCIQAILQDKPKIATQNLPEYLEWLRSVQNRPVKCLTIMWALGQAGFYDLSQGLRVWLGIMLPVLGVKSLSSYAIAYLERLLLLHANLTKGFGIMGPKEFFPLLDFAFMPKNALSSSLQEQLRRLYPRLKVLAFGAKPENTLHTYLPSFLSRATPHCPDDMKRELLSCMTECLCVDVQSLGVWRQLYTKHLPQSSLLLNHLLKSWKILPPKLRKNLEETIQSFRVTNDEMKDTIESQDLQDCNNLCQNLQVKMRGHGFPWSRLFMVLLVFIAGFITHDIRSHGSFSDSTTALYLHNSGVTAVSQQAWSKITVYSKQGFRYDLTYDFISTTENIHTYKPYCRSYHLPGGCVYVDIRSLTCVFYFSSCVAFVYCFFLMCNFLLLLSRPGYSLYLKKAFPVI
;
A
#
# COMPACT_ATOMS: atom_id res chain seq x y z
N MET A 1 -19.43 -48.32 -50.90
CA MET A 1 -19.84 -47.68 -52.17
C MET A 1 -19.57 -46.18 -52.00
N ALA A 2 -18.41 -45.72 -52.49
CA ALA A 2 -18.24 -44.87 -53.68
C ALA A 2 -18.66 -43.40 -53.41
N SER A 3 -17.70 -42.49 -53.18
CA SER A 3 -17.06 -41.57 -54.18
C SER A 3 -17.94 -40.35 -54.50
N ASN A 4 -17.49 -39.14 -54.83
CA ASN A 4 -16.26 -38.32 -54.75
C ASN A 4 -16.64 -36.96 -55.44
N ASN A 5 -15.81 -35.91 -55.28
CA ASN A 5 -15.78 -34.62 -56.03
C ASN A 5 -16.89 -33.57 -55.72
N GLY A 6 -16.65 -32.26 -55.62
CA GLY A 6 -15.52 -31.39 -55.93
C GLY A 6 -16.00 -30.17 -56.76
N SER A 7 -15.76 -28.92 -56.30
CA SER A 7 -15.42 -27.75 -57.14
C SER A 7 -15.49 -26.41 -56.37
N ALA A 8 -14.63 -25.48 -56.78
CA ALA A 8 -14.39 -24.16 -56.22
C ALA A 8 -15.25 -23.07 -56.89
N GLY A 9 -15.47 -21.94 -56.19
CA GLY A 9 -16.06 -20.72 -56.76
C GLY A 9 -15.80 -19.47 -55.87
N LYS A 10 -15.29 -18.40 -56.50
CA LYS A 10 -14.75 -17.15 -55.92
C LYS A 10 -15.82 -16.07 -55.63
N TRP A 11 -15.51 -15.24 -54.62
CA TRP A 11 -15.76 -13.79 -54.39
C TRP A 11 -17.03 -13.09 -54.93
N GLU A 12 -17.68 -12.31 -54.04
CA GLU A 12 -18.34 -11.07 -54.47
C GLU A 12 -18.28 -9.95 -53.41
N VAL A 13 -17.87 -8.77 -53.87
CA VAL A 13 -17.74 -7.49 -53.16
C VAL A 13 -18.90 -6.61 -53.62
N VAL A 14 -19.69 -6.05 -52.71
CA VAL A 14 -20.75 -5.10 -53.07
C VAL A 14 -20.39 -3.68 -52.63
N LYS A 15 -20.36 -2.79 -53.64
CA LYS A 15 -20.04 -1.37 -53.58
C LYS A 15 -21.21 -0.51 -53.07
N LYS A 16 -20.82 0.61 -52.48
CA LYS A 16 -21.57 1.85 -52.21
C LYS A 16 -22.38 2.35 -53.42
N GLY A 17 -23.66 2.69 -53.19
CA GLY A 17 -24.49 3.56 -54.00
C GLY A 17 -24.80 4.89 -53.29
N LYS A 18 -24.96 5.97 -54.05
CA LYS A 18 -25.02 7.39 -53.61
C LYS A 18 -26.28 8.06 -54.21
N LYS A 19 -26.81 9.08 -53.50
CA LYS A 19 -27.84 10.10 -53.87
C LYS A 19 -29.30 9.59 -53.86
N SER A 20 -30.32 10.37 -53.46
CA SER A 20 -30.60 11.79 -53.75
C SER A 20 -31.48 12.52 -52.71
N ASN A 21 -31.45 13.87 -52.78
CA ASN A 21 -32.20 14.90 -52.05
C ASN A 21 -33.69 15.01 -52.40
N SER A 22 -34.49 15.50 -51.43
CA SER A 22 -35.47 16.63 -51.46
C SER A 22 -36.56 16.38 -50.39
N SER A 23 -37.39 17.30 -49.86
CA SER A 23 -37.31 18.71 -49.43
C SER A 23 -38.66 19.04 -48.74
N GLY A 24 -38.65 19.85 -47.66
CA GLY A 24 -39.82 20.56 -47.09
C GLY A 24 -40.63 19.76 -46.04
N GLY A 25 -41.18 20.31 -44.95
CA GLY A 25 -41.29 21.67 -44.41
C GLY A 25 -42.39 21.67 -43.32
N GLY A 26 -42.28 22.48 -42.25
CA GLY A 26 -43.38 22.71 -41.29
C GLY A 26 -42.96 23.10 -39.87
N LYS A 27 -43.43 24.28 -39.39
CA LYS A 27 -43.16 24.90 -38.07
C LYS A 27 -44.35 24.72 -37.09
N ASN A 28 -44.05 24.35 -35.82
CA ASN A 28 -44.56 24.80 -34.47
C ASN A 28 -46.08 24.98 -34.16
N PRO A 29 -46.54 25.15 -32.87
CA PRO A 29 -45.95 24.98 -31.52
C PRO A 29 -46.89 24.32 -30.45
N ASN A 30 -46.44 24.30 -29.18
CA ASN A 30 -47.14 24.03 -27.88
C ASN A 30 -47.30 22.57 -27.40
N ASP A 31 -46.51 22.17 -26.40
CA ASP A 31 -47.01 22.17 -25.01
C ASP A 31 -45.90 22.12 -23.94
N LYS A 32 -46.19 22.73 -22.79
CA LYS A 32 -45.27 23.07 -21.68
C LYS A 32 -45.26 22.02 -20.55
N LYS A 33 -44.03 21.61 -20.16
CA LYS A 33 -43.51 21.27 -18.80
C LYS A 33 -44.06 20.03 -18.03
N PRO A 34 -43.35 19.53 -16.98
CA PRO A 34 -41.91 19.27 -16.79
C PRO A 34 -41.63 17.81 -16.28
N GLY A 35 -40.47 17.19 -16.54
CA GLY A 35 -39.28 17.13 -15.64
C GLY A 35 -39.42 16.03 -14.56
N GLY A 36 -38.65 14.94 -14.48
CA GLY A 36 -37.29 14.65 -14.96
C GLY A 36 -36.29 14.76 -13.79
N GLY A 37 -35.74 13.64 -13.32
CA GLY A 37 -34.77 13.60 -12.23
C GLY A 37 -33.91 12.34 -12.21
N GLU A 38 -32.94 12.27 -13.12
CA GLU A 38 -31.79 11.35 -13.00
C GLU A 38 -30.46 12.11 -13.13
N ARG A 39 -29.50 11.64 -12.34
CA ARG A 39 -28.34 12.35 -11.79
C ARG A 39 -27.30 12.72 -12.85
N ARG A 40 -26.85 13.98 -12.85
CA ARG A 40 -25.60 14.43 -13.48
C ARG A 40 -24.56 14.75 -12.41
N ALA A 41 -23.36 14.20 -12.60
CA ALA A 41 -22.17 14.50 -11.84
C ALA A 41 -21.70 15.94 -12.11
N LEU A 42 -21.34 16.64 -11.04
CA LEU A 42 -20.78 17.97 -11.03
C LEU A 42 -19.26 17.92 -11.22
N GLY A 43 -18.74 18.80 -12.08
CA GLY A 43 -17.33 19.18 -12.06
C GLY A 43 -16.80 19.65 -13.41
N GLU A 44 -17.19 20.84 -13.87
CA GLU A 44 -16.37 21.61 -14.83
C GLU A 44 -16.75 23.09 -14.76
N SER A 45 -15.83 23.92 -14.27
CA SER A 45 -15.89 25.37 -14.33
C SER A 45 -15.35 25.84 -15.70
N ASN A 46 -16.19 26.56 -16.43
CA ASN A 46 -15.90 27.18 -17.72
C ASN A 46 -14.72 28.18 -17.67
N GLN A 47 -13.75 28.01 -18.58
CA GLN A 47 -13.08 29.12 -19.25
C GLN A 47 -12.87 28.78 -20.75
N PRO A 48 -12.91 29.78 -21.65
CA PRO A 48 -13.04 29.56 -23.10
C PRO A 48 -11.72 29.17 -23.79
N SER A 49 -11.82 28.19 -24.69
CA SER A 49 -10.76 27.69 -25.56
C SER A 49 -10.01 28.80 -26.32
N ARG A 50 -8.67 28.81 -26.20
CA ARG A 50 -7.78 29.40 -27.21
C ARG A 50 -7.41 28.34 -28.25
N ALA A 51 -7.42 28.74 -29.52
CA ALA A 51 -7.02 27.89 -30.65
C ALA A 51 -5.52 27.51 -30.60
N PRO A 52 -5.11 26.37 -31.19
CA PRO A 52 -3.73 25.89 -31.10
C PRO A 52 -2.78 26.78 -31.92
N LEU A 53 -1.73 27.27 -31.26
CA LEU A 53 -0.59 27.90 -31.91
C LEU A 53 0.24 26.82 -32.62
N LYS A 54 0.38 26.94 -33.95
CA LYS A 54 1.40 26.22 -34.73
C LYS A 54 2.77 26.70 -34.29
N ILE A 55 3.56 25.83 -33.66
CA ILE A 55 4.98 26.10 -33.44
C ILE A 55 5.72 25.76 -34.73
N SER A 56 6.37 26.78 -35.27
CA SER A 56 7.28 26.70 -36.41
C SER A 56 8.47 25.80 -36.09
N GLU A 57 8.63 24.73 -36.86
CA GLU A 57 9.95 24.24 -37.25
C GLU A 57 10.73 25.44 -37.81
N ASN A 58 11.84 25.83 -37.19
CA ASN A 58 12.99 26.50 -37.81
C ASN A 58 13.99 26.89 -36.71
N LEU A 59 15.18 26.25 -36.71
CA LEU A 59 16.51 26.87 -36.52
C LEU A 59 17.64 25.89 -36.15
N TYR A 60 17.42 24.57 -36.09
CA TYR A 60 18.51 23.60 -35.82
C TYR A 60 18.78 22.57 -36.93
N ASP A 61 18.05 22.62 -38.05
CA ASP A 61 18.21 21.68 -39.18
C ASP A 61 19.30 22.12 -40.19
N SER A 62 19.99 23.25 -39.94
CA SER A 62 20.95 23.84 -40.88
C SER A 62 22.39 23.33 -40.77
N THR A 63 22.75 22.55 -39.75
CA THR A 63 24.13 22.06 -39.61
C THR A 63 24.41 20.73 -40.30
N GLU A 64 23.38 19.96 -40.66
CA GLU A 64 23.57 18.65 -41.32
C GLU A 64 23.57 18.70 -42.86
N LYS A 65 23.18 19.82 -43.49
CA LYS A 65 23.03 19.91 -44.96
C LYS A 65 24.14 20.66 -45.69
N MET A 66 25.26 21.01 -45.05
CA MET A 66 26.36 21.76 -45.68
C MET A 66 27.42 20.87 -46.38
N GLY A 67 27.29 19.54 -46.36
CA GLY A 67 28.33 18.60 -46.78
C GLY A 67 28.25 18.03 -48.21
N LYS A 68 27.25 18.37 -49.02
CA LYS A 68 27.16 17.89 -50.41
C LYS A 68 26.74 19.03 -51.36
N LYS A 69 27.74 19.74 -51.87
CA LYS A 69 27.60 20.84 -52.84
C LYS A 69 27.28 20.32 -54.25
N GLN A 70 26.47 21.14 -54.95
CA GLN A 70 26.59 21.52 -56.37
C GLN A 70 26.59 20.43 -57.45
N ASN A 71 25.52 20.37 -58.26
CA ASN A 71 25.58 20.78 -59.67
C ASN A 71 24.17 20.98 -60.29
N LYS A 72 24.09 21.97 -61.19
CA LYS A 72 23.02 22.37 -62.17
C LYS A 72 22.60 21.19 -63.08
N GLU A 73 21.52 21.13 -63.87
CA GLU A 73 20.52 22.06 -64.44
C GLU A 73 19.36 21.21 -65.06
N GLN A 74 18.12 21.75 -65.12
CA GLN A 74 17.04 21.59 -66.16
C GLN A 74 16.65 20.19 -66.72
N VAL A 75 15.42 19.77 -67.08
CA VAL A 75 14.00 20.22 -67.27
C VAL A 75 13.20 18.91 -67.67
N PRO A 76 11.84 18.84 -67.68
CA PRO A 76 11.01 17.69 -67.25
C PRO A 76 10.58 16.67 -68.37
N PRO A 77 9.79 15.60 -68.07
CA PRO A 77 9.70 14.34 -68.83
C PRO A 77 8.58 14.31 -69.88
N PRO A 78 8.48 13.23 -70.69
CA PRO A 78 7.24 12.42 -70.58
C PRO A 78 7.32 10.91 -70.93
N SER A 79 6.34 10.19 -70.35
CA SER A 79 5.56 9.04 -70.84
C SER A 79 6.17 7.61 -70.99
N GLU A 80 5.66 6.71 -70.13
CA GLU A 80 5.48 5.26 -70.32
C GLU A 80 4.60 4.91 -71.56
N PRO A 81 4.45 3.64 -72.05
CA PRO A 81 4.56 2.38 -71.31
C PRO A 81 5.06 1.10 -72.03
N GLN A 82 5.24 0.06 -71.20
CA GLN A 82 4.96 -1.37 -71.46
C GLN A 82 5.99 -2.31 -72.14
N ASN A 83 6.45 -3.26 -71.30
CA ASN A 83 6.36 -4.72 -71.44
C ASN A 83 7.53 -5.57 -72.00
N LYS A 84 7.77 -6.66 -71.23
CA LYS A 84 8.34 -7.99 -71.54
C LYS A 84 9.84 -8.28 -71.25
N LYS A 85 10.01 -9.41 -70.54
CA LYS A 85 11.23 -10.10 -70.04
C LYS A 85 12.32 -10.30 -71.11
N PRO A 86 13.60 -10.55 -70.73
CA PRO A 86 14.09 -11.94 -70.67
C PRO A 86 15.20 -12.26 -69.64
N LEU A 87 15.58 -13.55 -69.60
CA LEU A 87 16.60 -14.23 -68.79
C LEU A 87 18.07 -13.79 -69.02
N SER A 88 18.89 -13.99 -67.97
CA SER A 88 20.34 -14.32 -67.87
C SER A 88 21.25 -14.17 -69.13
N SER A 89 22.45 -13.57 -69.11
CA SER A 89 23.60 -13.82 -68.21
C SER A 89 24.83 -12.92 -68.52
N LYS A 90 25.49 -12.42 -67.44
CA LYS A 90 26.93 -12.02 -67.22
C LYS A 90 27.72 -11.08 -68.17
N PRO A 91 28.83 -10.42 -67.71
CA PRO A 91 29.26 -10.09 -66.34
C PRO A 91 29.60 -8.59 -66.14
N SER A 92 29.44 -8.12 -64.90
CA SER A 92 29.75 -6.78 -64.42
C SER A 92 31.26 -6.54 -64.19
N LYS A 93 31.76 -5.42 -64.72
CA LYS A 93 33.02 -4.79 -64.30
C LYS A 93 32.83 -4.16 -62.91
N LYS A 94 33.80 -4.43 -62.03
CA LYS A 94 33.92 -3.88 -60.67
C LYS A 94 33.82 -2.35 -60.65
N SER A 95 32.91 -1.82 -59.86
CA SER A 95 33.03 -0.48 -59.25
C SER A 95 32.99 -0.66 -57.73
N GLN A 96 34.01 -0.14 -57.07
CA GLN A 96 34.15 -0.16 -55.62
C GLN A 96 33.05 0.72 -55.00
N SER A 97 32.10 0.07 -54.34
CA SER A 97 31.15 0.72 -53.42
C SER A 97 31.84 0.91 -52.08
N SER A 98 32.13 2.15 -51.71
CA SER A 98 32.43 2.52 -50.32
C SER A 98 31.14 2.43 -49.51
N ASN A 99 30.87 1.24 -48.99
CA ASN A 99 29.78 1.01 -48.04
C ASN A 99 30.09 1.74 -46.71
N PRO A 100 29.11 2.45 -46.11
CA PRO A 100 29.17 2.71 -44.67
C PRO A 100 29.12 1.36 -43.94
N VAL A 101 29.98 1.18 -42.94
CA VAL A 101 30.06 -0.06 -42.16
C VAL A 101 28.68 -0.35 -41.54
N PRO A 102 28.04 -1.50 -41.82
CA PRO A 102 26.79 -1.85 -41.18
C PRO A 102 27.04 -2.06 -39.69
N SER A 103 26.22 -1.43 -38.84
CA SER A 103 26.20 -1.68 -37.40
C SER A 103 26.05 -3.19 -37.17
N VAL A 104 26.97 -3.78 -36.41
CA VAL A 104 26.88 -5.20 -36.05
C VAL A 104 25.72 -5.35 -35.06
N THR A 105 24.57 -5.83 -35.54
CA THR A 105 23.47 -6.18 -34.65
C THR A 105 23.84 -7.45 -33.88
N HIS A 106 24.01 -7.32 -32.56
CA HIS A 106 24.30 -8.43 -31.67
C HIS A 106 23.04 -9.26 -31.40
N LYS A 107 23.20 -10.54 -31.04
CA LYS A 107 22.04 -11.42 -30.76
C LYS A 107 21.40 -11.10 -29.42
N SER A 108 22.20 -10.63 -28.47
CA SER A 108 21.75 -10.22 -27.15
C SER A 108 22.47 -8.95 -26.70
N LEU A 109 21.89 -8.25 -25.72
CA LEU A 109 22.49 -7.03 -25.18
C LEU A 109 23.78 -7.33 -24.41
N GLU A 110 23.86 -8.48 -23.75
CA GLU A 110 25.07 -8.95 -23.05
C GLU A 110 26.25 -9.15 -24.02
N GLU A 111 25.99 -9.67 -25.23
CA GLU A 111 27.02 -9.77 -26.27
C GLU A 111 27.50 -8.39 -26.73
N ALA A 112 26.57 -7.43 -26.89
CA ALA A 112 26.91 -6.05 -27.25
C ALA A 112 27.78 -5.38 -26.18
N PHE A 113 27.46 -5.57 -24.90
CA PHE A 113 28.31 -5.06 -23.81
C PHE A 113 29.70 -5.69 -23.75
N LYS A 114 29.82 -6.98 -24.11
CA LYS A 114 31.13 -7.66 -24.18
C LYS A 114 31.97 -7.19 -25.36
N ALA A 115 31.33 -6.82 -26.48
CA ALA A 115 31.99 -6.34 -27.68
C ALA A 115 32.32 -4.84 -27.65
N LEU A 116 31.78 -4.10 -26.67
CA LEU A 116 31.97 -2.65 -26.55
C LEU A 116 33.43 -2.29 -26.28
N ASP A 117 34.04 -1.51 -27.17
CA ASP A 117 35.38 -0.96 -26.98
C ASP A 117 35.36 0.26 -26.05
N VAL A 118 35.71 0.03 -24.79
CA VAL A 118 35.76 1.09 -23.77
C VAL A 118 36.93 2.06 -24.01
N ALA A 119 38.00 1.62 -24.69
CA ALA A 119 39.14 2.47 -25.00
C ALA A 119 38.78 3.46 -26.12
N ASP A 120 38.09 3.01 -27.16
CA ASP A 120 37.56 3.90 -28.20
C ASP A 120 36.54 4.89 -27.61
N LEU A 121 35.62 4.44 -26.74
CA LEU A 121 34.71 5.36 -26.03
C LEU A 121 35.48 6.48 -25.29
N LYS A 122 36.54 6.14 -24.54
CA LYS A 122 37.36 7.14 -23.84
C LYS A 122 38.02 8.11 -24.82
N GLN A 123 38.51 7.62 -25.96
CA GLN A 123 39.12 8.45 -26.99
C GLN A 123 38.11 9.42 -27.62
N GLN A 124 36.90 8.94 -27.95
CA GLN A 124 35.82 9.78 -28.50
C GLN A 124 35.38 10.84 -27.49
N LEU A 125 35.22 10.48 -26.22
CA LEU A 125 34.89 11.44 -25.16
C LEU A 125 36.01 12.47 -24.96
N ALA A 126 37.28 12.06 -24.92
CA ALA A 126 38.41 12.99 -24.80
C ALA A 126 38.45 13.98 -25.98
N ARG A 127 38.16 13.50 -27.20
CA ARG A 127 38.04 14.35 -28.39
C ARG A 127 36.89 15.35 -28.26
N SER A 128 35.71 14.90 -27.85
CA SER A 128 34.54 15.76 -27.61
C SER A 128 34.85 16.84 -26.57
N GLN A 129 35.49 16.47 -25.46
CA GLN A 129 35.90 17.39 -24.41
C GLN A 129 36.94 18.41 -24.88
N THR A 130 37.84 18.03 -25.79
CA THR A 130 38.84 18.93 -26.36
C THR A 130 38.21 19.92 -27.35
N LEU A 131 37.25 19.46 -28.17
CA LEU A 131 36.54 20.29 -29.14
C LEU A 131 35.52 21.23 -28.48
N PHE A 132 34.89 20.79 -27.39
CA PHE A 132 33.82 21.51 -26.71
C PHE A 132 34.09 21.63 -25.20
N PRO A 133 35.17 22.30 -24.75
CA PRO A 133 35.62 22.29 -23.36
C PRO A 133 34.65 22.93 -22.35
N ASN A 134 33.75 23.79 -22.81
CA ASN A 134 32.77 24.49 -21.98
C ASN A 134 31.32 24.03 -22.24
N ASN A 135 31.12 22.89 -22.89
CA ASN A 135 29.79 22.40 -23.23
C ASN A 135 29.53 20.98 -22.70
N PRO A 136 29.29 20.82 -21.38
CA PRO A 136 29.06 19.52 -20.76
C PRO A 136 27.85 18.77 -21.32
N SER A 137 26.87 19.48 -21.91
CA SER A 137 25.72 18.88 -22.60
C SER A 137 26.15 18.04 -23.80
N VAL A 138 27.15 18.50 -24.57
CA VAL A 138 27.66 17.76 -25.74
C VAL A 138 28.31 16.46 -25.29
N TRP A 139 29.11 16.48 -24.22
CA TRP A 139 29.83 15.28 -23.78
C TRP A 139 28.89 14.14 -23.37
N VAL A 140 27.82 14.46 -22.64
CA VAL A 140 26.85 13.44 -22.21
C VAL A 140 25.97 12.97 -23.36
N LYS A 141 25.69 13.83 -24.35
CA LYS A 141 25.00 13.44 -25.59
C LYS A 141 25.85 12.53 -26.46
N ASP A 142 27.15 12.82 -26.58
CA ASP A 142 28.10 11.97 -27.29
C ASP A 142 28.25 10.61 -26.61
N LEU A 143 28.28 10.58 -25.26
CA LEU A 143 28.21 9.33 -24.51
C LEU A 143 26.95 8.52 -24.86
N ALA A 144 25.78 9.14 -24.79
CA ALA A 144 24.52 8.46 -25.11
C ALA A 144 24.49 7.96 -26.55
N GLY A 145 24.91 8.78 -27.51
CA GLY A 145 24.97 8.44 -28.93
C GLY A 145 25.93 7.28 -29.20
N TYR A 146 27.13 7.31 -28.61
CA TYR A 146 28.10 6.24 -28.73
C TYR A 146 27.56 4.93 -28.16
N LEU A 147 27.00 4.96 -26.95
CA LEU A 147 26.41 3.78 -26.32
C LEU A 147 25.24 3.26 -27.15
N ASN A 148 24.39 4.14 -27.68
CA ASN A 148 23.22 3.71 -28.46
C ASN A 148 23.62 3.06 -29.79
N PHE A 149 24.65 3.60 -30.44
CA PHE A 149 25.18 3.06 -31.68
C PHE A 149 25.81 1.67 -31.48
N ASN A 150 26.60 1.50 -30.42
CA ASN A 150 27.33 0.26 -30.18
C ASN A 150 26.50 -0.82 -29.44
N LEU A 151 25.54 -0.43 -28.62
CA LEU A 151 24.63 -1.35 -27.92
C LEU A 151 23.44 -1.72 -28.81
N THR A 152 23.71 -2.21 -30.02
CA THR A 152 22.68 -2.60 -30.98
C THR A 152 22.29 -4.07 -30.78
N ALA A 153 21.13 -4.30 -30.16
CA ALA A 153 20.54 -5.63 -29.94
C ALA A 153 19.00 -5.56 -30.02
N PRO A 154 18.30 -6.67 -30.34
CA PRO A 154 16.84 -6.70 -30.42
C PRO A 154 16.18 -6.08 -29.17
N GLU A 155 15.18 -5.22 -29.37
CA GLU A 155 14.48 -4.58 -28.27
C GLU A 155 13.55 -5.60 -27.59
N THR A 156 13.88 -5.98 -26.37
CA THR A 156 12.93 -6.61 -25.46
C THR A 156 12.11 -5.51 -24.80
N GLU A 157 10.77 -5.57 -24.93
CA GLU A 157 9.87 -4.58 -24.35
C GLU A 157 10.26 -4.29 -22.88
N PRO A 158 10.21 -3.02 -22.44
CA PRO A 158 10.49 -2.64 -21.06
C PRO A 158 9.34 -3.08 -20.15
N THR A 159 9.17 -4.39 -19.99
CA THR A 159 8.26 -4.98 -19.01
C THR A 159 9.03 -5.12 -17.71
N LEU A 160 8.53 -4.48 -16.64
CA LEU A 160 9.14 -4.47 -15.31
C LEU A 160 9.46 -5.87 -14.76
N SER A 161 8.77 -6.90 -15.24
CA SER A 161 8.88 -8.28 -14.78
C SER A 161 10.00 -9.10 -15.42
N SER A 162 10.48 -8.71 -16.59
CA SER A 162 11.39 -9.57 -17.37
C SER A 162 12.85 -9.46 -16.91
N TYR A 163 13.21 -8.37 -16.24
CA TYR A 163 14.58 -8.07 -15.86
C TYR A 163 14.72 -7.43 -14.47
N ALA A 164 15.94 -7.49 -13.93
CA ALA A 164 16.34 -6.77 -12.72
C ALA A 164 16.12 -5.25 -12.86
N HIS A 165 16.00 -4.54 -11.73
CA HIS A 165 15.56 -3.14 -11.72
C HIS A 165 16.63 -2.20 -12.28
N ASP A 166 17.88 -2.65 -12.22
CA ASP A 166 19.07 -2.00 -12.70
C ASP A 166 19.49 -2.47 -14.11
N TYR A 167 18.69 -3.31 -14.78
CA TYR A 167 18.93 -3.68 -16.18
C TYR A 167 18.46 -2.56 -17.14
N PRO A 168 19.21 -2.22 -18.21
CA PRO A 168 20.45 -2.87 -18.66
C PRO A 168 21.74 -2.33 -18.01
N TYR A 169 21.68 -1.29 -17.18
CA TYR A 169 22.89 -0.69 -16.61
C TYR A 169 23.75 -1.65 -15.77
N CYS A 170 23.16 -2.68 -15.18
CA CYS A 170 23.87 -3.74 -14.46
C CYS A 170 24.83 -4.57 -15.32
N LEU A 171 24.65 -4.56 -16.64
CA LEU A 171 25.56 -5.20 -17.59
C LEU A 171 26.85 -4.40 -17.81
N THR A 172 26.92 -3.15 -17.32
CA THR A 172 28.13 -2.34 -17.44
C THR A 172 29.26 -2.91 -16.59
N GLY A 173 30.40 -3.22 -17.24
CA GLY A 173 31.62 -3.58 -16.54
C GLY A 173 32.14 -2.45 -15.63
N LYS A 174 32.97 -2.78 -14.64
CA LYS A 174 33.52 -1.81 -13.67
C LYS A 174 34.17 -0.59 -14.34
N GLU A 175 34.91 -0.83 -15.42
CA GLU A 175 35.61 0.21 -16.18
C GLU A 175 34.62 1.19 -16.83
N LEU A 176 33.68 0.68 -17.61
CA LEU A 176 32.64 1.49 -18.25
C LEU A 176 31.82 2.27 -17.22
N LYS A 177 31.44 1.62 -16.12
CA LYS A 177 30.73 2.25 -15.01
C LYS A 177 31.51 3.42 -14.42
N GLY A 178 32.83 3.28 -14.29
CA GLY A 178 33.74 4.35 -13.87
C GLY A 178 33.79 5.52 -14.85
N VAL A 179 33.85 5.24 -16.16
CA VAL A 179 33.81 6.29 -17.21
C VAL A 179 32.50 7.07 -17.16
N ILE A 180 31.37 6.37 -17.12
CA ILE A 180 30.03 6.97 -17.09
C ILE A 180 29.87 7.84 -15.82
N LYS A 181 30.16 7.29 -14.63
CA LYS A 181 30.07 8.03 -13.37
C LYS A 181 31.00 9.24 -13.34
N GLY A 182 32.23 9.08 -13.81
CA GLY A 182 33.21 10.16 -13.89
C GLY A 182 32.75 11.30 -14.78
N LEU A 183 32.12 11.00 -15.93
CA LEU A 183 31.58 12.03 -16.81
C LEU A 183 30.34 12.69 -16.21
N ILE A 184 29.35 11.92 -15.75
CA ILE A 184 28.10 12.44 -15.17
C ILE A 184 28.40 13.37 -13.98
N GLY A 185 29.37 13.01 -13.13
CA GLY A 185 29.76 13.83 -11.98
C GLY A 185 30.32 15.21 -12.35
N ARG A 186 30.84 15.39 -13.57
CA ARG A 186 31.33 16.68 -14.08
C ARG A 186 30.25 17.49 -14.80
N CYS A 187 29.14 16.88 -15.19
CA CYS A 187 28.11 17.50 -16.01
C CYS A 187 26.86 17.91 -15.21
N ASN A 188 27.00 18.13 -13.90
CA ASN A 188 25.89 18.25 -12.94
C ASN A 188 24.76 19.18 -13.37
N ASP A 189 25.10 20.36 -13.89
CA ASP A 189 24.13 21.40 -14.25
C ASP A 189 23.38 21.09 -15.55
N SER A 190 23.97 20.29 -16.44
CA SER A 190 23.36 19.88 -17.71
C SER A 190 22.62 18.55 -17.64
N LEU A 191 22.65 17.85 -16.50
CA LEU A 191 21.99 16.55 -16.36
C LEU A 191 20.46 16.60 -16.49
N PRO A 192 19.74 17.61 -15.99
CA PRO A 192 18.30 17.71 -16.21
C PRO A 192 17.95 17.78 -17.71
N ASP A 193 18.56 18.72 -18.44
CA ASP A 193 18.34 18.86 -19.89
C ASP A 193 18.77 17.60 -20.67
N PHE A 194 19.83 16.93 -20.21
CA PHE A 194 20.27 15.67 -20.80
C PHE A 194 19.31 14.51 -20.53
N PHE A 195 18.73 14.44 -19.33
CA PHE A 195 17.69 13.47 -19.00
C PHE A 195 16.46 13.69 -19.91
N ASP A 196 15.99 14.92 -20.03
CA ASP A 196 14.89 15.30 -20.93
C ASP A 196 15.23 14.94 -22.38
N HIS A 197 16.44 15.25 -22.83
CA HIS A 197 16.93 14.87 -24.16
C HIS A 197 16.90 13.36 -24.39
N CYS A 198 17.31 12.54 -23.41
CA CYS A 198 17.25 11.09 -23.53
C CYS A 198 15.81 10.61 -23.69
N VAL A 199 14.88 11.11 -22.86
CA VAL A 199 13.47 10.73 -22.94
C VAL A 199 12.85 11.17 -24.27
N CYS A 200 13.01 12.44 -24.66
CA CYS A 200 12.49 12.96 -25.93
C CYS A 200 13.04 12.21 -27.14
N THR A 201 14.33 11.88 -27.13
CA THR A 201 14.96 11.15 -28.23
C THR A 201 14.39 9.73 -28.31
N MET A 202 14.31 9.00 -27.19
CA MET A 202 13.64 7.69 -27.17
C MET A 202 12.21 7.75 -27.72
N LEU A 203 11.43 8.77 -27.35
CA LEU A 203 10.06 8.94 -27.83
C LEU A 203 9.97 9.27 -29.34
N ARG A 204 10.97 9.97 -29.89
CA ARG A 204 11.05 10.28 -31.31
C ARG A 204 11.48 9.07 -32.13
N GLU A 205 12.47 8.33 -31.66
CA GLU A 205 12.97 7.13 -32.34
C GLU A 205 11.92 6.01 -32.38
N LEU A 206 11.02 5.93 -31.38
CA LEU A 206 9.87 5.00 -31.42
C LEU A 206 8.88 5.25 -32.58
N ASP A 207 8.92 6.41 -33.24
CA ASP A 207 8.10 6.66 -34.45
C ASP A 207 8.80 6.22 -35.74
N ARG A 208 10.10 5.94 -35.70
CA ARG A 208 10.88 5.59 -36.89
C ARG A 208 10.70 4.12 -37.22
N GLN A 209 10.48 3.84 -38.50
CA GLN A 209 10.28 2.48 -39.01
C GLN A 209 11.52 1.59 -38.90
N SER A 210 12.71 2.18 -38.70
CA SER A 210 13.97 1.45 -38.55
C SER A 210 14.09 0.70 -37.22
N GLY A 211 13.30 1.06 -36.19
CA GLY A 211 13.31 0.37 -34.89
C GLY A 211 14.71 0.33 -34.26
N GLU A 212 15.44 1.45 -34.31
CA GLU A 212 16.79 1.51 -33.75
C GLU A 212 16.75 1.22 -32.24
N PRO A 213 17.64 0.36 -31.72
CA PRO A 213 17.67 0.05 -30.30
C PRO A 213 17.91 1.31 -29.46
N LEU A 214 17.26 1.38 -28.29
CA LEU A 214 17.30 2.55 -27.39
C LEU A 214 18.19 2.33 -26.16
N HIS A 215 19.04 1.30 -26.20
CA HIS A 215 19.75 0.79 -25.01
C HIS A 215 20.74 1.81 -24.43
N GLY A 216 21.38 2.62 -25.27
CA GLY A 216 22.31 3.66 -24.80
C GLY A 216 21.63 4.72 -23.96
N TYR A 217 20.46 5.21 -24.41
CA TYR A 217 19.66 6.16 -23.65
C TYR A 217 19.14 5.57 -22.34
N ARG A 218 18.73 4.30 -22.35
CA ARG A 218 18.29 3.57 -21.14
C ARG A 218 19.41 3.48 -20.09
N VAL A 219 20.63 3.15 -20.53
CA VAL A 219 21.84 3.11 -19.69
C VAL A 219 22.11 4.48 -19.06
N CYS A 220 22.09 5.55 -19.87
CA CYS A 220 22.31 6.91 -19.38
C CYS A 220 21.27 7.33 -18.34
N ILE A 221 19.98 7.08 -18.61
CA ILE A 221 18.88 7.38 -17.67
C ILE A 221 19.11 6.67 -16.32
N GLN A 222 19.41 5.38 -16.33
CA GLN A 222 19.67 4.62 -15.11
C GLN A 222 20.91 5.10 -14.37
N ALA A 223 21.99 5.42 -15.09
CA ALA A 223 23.20 5.94 -14.50
C ALA A 223 22.99 7.30 -13.79
N ILE A 224 22.22 8.20 -14.41
CA ILE A 224 21.85 9.50 -13.81
C ILE A 224 21.00 9.28 -12.56
N LEU A 225 19.92 8.52 -12.68
CA LEU A 225 18.93 8.40 -11.61
C LEU A 225 19.37 7.49 -10.46
N GLN A 226 20.39 6.67 -10.65
CA GLN A 226 21.06 5.96 -9.56
C GLN A 226 21.70 6.92 -8.55
N ASP A 227 22.38 7.97 -9.03
CA ASP A 227 23.10 8.90 -8.15
C ASP A 227 22.26 10.18 -7.87
N LYS A 228 21.36 10.56 -8.79
CA LYS A 228 20.54 11.78 -8.72
C LYS A 228 19.06 11.57 -9.04
N PRO A 229 18.34 10.80 -8.20
CA PRO A 229 16.93 10.46 -8.45
C PRO A 229 15.99 11.66 -8.51
N LYS A 230 16.34 12.79 -7.87
CA LYS A 230 15.51 14.01 -7.85
C LYS A 230 15.28 14.60 -9.24
N ILE A 231 16.19 14.39 -10.21
CA ILE A 231 16.07 14.93 -11.58
C ILE A 231 14.75 14.51 -12.21
N ALA A 232 14.35 13.23 -12.07
CA ALA A 232 13.09 12.71 -12.60
C ALA A 232 11.83 13.40 -12.04
N THR A 233 11.95 14.12 -10.92
CA THR A 233 10.81 14.74 -10.23
C THR A 233 10.76 16.26 -10.30
N GLN A 234 11.74 16.90 -10.95
CA GLN A 234 11.80 18.36 -11.05
C GLN A 234 10.62 18.92 -11.86
N ASN A 235 10.27 18.27 -12.98
CA ASN A 235 9.24 18.73 -13.92
C ASN A 235 8.11 17.71 -14.16
N LEU A 236 7.63 17.02 -13.11
CA LEU A 236 6.55 16.03 -13.25
C LEU A 236 5.30 16.53 -14.00
N PRO A 237 4.82 17.77 -13.81
CA PRO A 237 3.64 18.26 -14.54
C PRO A 237 3.82 18.27 -16.06
N GLU A 238 5.01 18.63 -16.54
CA GLU A 238 5.34 18.65 -17.98
C GLU A 238 5.39 17.23 -18.55
N TYR A 239 6.03 16.31 -17.83
CA TYR A 239 6.02 14.90 -18.20
C TYR A 239 4.63 14.28 -18.23
N LEU A 240 3.75 14.68 -17.31
CA LEU A 240 2.35 14.23 -17.31
C LEU A 240 1.60 14.77 -18.53
N GLU A 241 1.85 16.02 -18.94
CA GLU A 241 1.29 16.60 -20.15
C GLU A 241 1.77 15.86 -21.41
N TRP A 242 3.06 15.56 -21.50
CA TRP A 242 3.63 14.75 -22.57
C TRP A 242 2.98 13.37 -22.62
N LEU A 243 2.87 12.68 -21.48
CA LEU A 243 2.21 11.38 -21.39
C LEU A 243 0.76 11.45 -21.89
N ARG A 244 0.00 12.48 -21.49
CA ARG A 244 -1.38 12.69 -21.95
C ARG A 244 -1.46 12.93 -23.47
N SER A 245 -0.52 13.67 -24.04
CA SER A 245 -0.48 13.93 -25.49
C SER A 245 -0.26 12.66 -26.33
N VAL A 246 0.39 11.64 -25.77
CA VAL A 246 0.68 10.35 -26.42
C VAL A 246 -0.11 9.18 -25.82
N GLN A 247 -1.21 9.45 -25.10
CA GLN A 247 -1.96 8.43 -24.35
C GLN A 247 -2.51 7.30 -25.25
N ASN A 248 -2.78 7.60 -26.51
CA ASN A 248 -3.21 6.63 -27.52
C ASN A 248 -2.07 5.74 -28.08
N ARG A 249 -0.81 5.98 -27.67
CA ARG A 249 0.38 5.20 -28.03
C ARG A 249 0.97 4.57 -26.75
N PRO A 250 0.51 3.37 -26.34
CA PRO A 250 0.90 2.76 -25.07
C PRO A 250 2.41 2.61 -24.88
N VAL A 251 3.15 2.21 -25.91
CA VAL A 251 4.63 2.03 -25.83
C VAL A 251 5.35 3.34 -25.46
N LYS A 252 4.89 4.48 -25.98
CA LYS A 252 5.44 5.79 -25.61
C LYS A 252 5.14 6.14 -24.15
N CYS A 253 3.90 5.92 -23.71
CA CYS A 253 3.52 6.13 -22.32
C CYS A 253 4.36 5.26 -21.37
N LEU A 254 4.51 3.97 -21.69
CA LEU A 254 5.33 3.04 -20.92
C LEU A 254 6.80 3.47 -20.89
N THR A 255 7.31 4.06 -21.96
CA THR A 255 8.68 4.62 -22.02
C THR A 255 8.85 5.79 -21.05
N ILE A 256 7.90 6.72 -21.02
CA ILE A 256 7.90 7.84 -20.05
C ILE A 256 7.82 7.31 -18.61
N MET A 257 6.86 6.42 -18.34
CA MET A 257 6.67 5.81 -17.02
C MET A 257 7.93 5.04 -16.57
N TRP A 258 8.59 4.33 -17.48
CA TRP A 258 9.84 3.61 -17.22
C TRP A 258 11.01 4.54 -16.93
N ALA A 259 11.18 5.60 -17.73
CA ALA A 259 12.29 6.53 -17.56
C ALA A 259 12.22 7.24 -16.21
N LEU A 260 11.06 7.80 -15.87
CA LEU A 260 10.84 8.49 -14.60
C LEU A 260 10.88 7.51 -13.42
N GLY A 261 10.34 6.29 -13.62
CA GLY A 261 10.29 5.25 -12.60
C GLY A 261 11.66 4.81 -12.08
N GLN A 262 12.74 4.97 -12.85
CA GLN A 262 14.08 4.57 -12.39
C GLN A 262 14.51 5.27 -11.09
N ALA A 263 14.03 6.50 -10.85
CA ALA A 263 14.31 7.22 -9.61
C ALA A 263 13.82 6.48 -8.36
N GLY A 264 12.71 5.75 -8.47
CA GLY A 264 12.09 5.03 -7.36
C GLY A 264 12.90 3.84 -6.88
N PHE A 265 13.77 3.26 -7.70
CA PHE A 265 14.57 2.11 -7.29
C PHE A 265 15.71 2.47 -6.33
N TYR A 266 16.08 3.75 -6.26
CA TYR A 266 17.14 4.24 -5.37
C TYR A 266 16.63 5.18 -4.28
N ASP A 267 15.48 5.83 -4.49
CA ASP A 267 14.86 6.75 -3.54
C ASP A 267 13.34 6.56 -3.50
N LEU A 268 12.82 6.06 -2.36
CA LEU A 268 11.39 5.86 -2.14
C LEU A 268 10.58 7.14 -2.33
N SER A 269 11.09 8.28 -1.86
CA SER A 269 10.39 9.55 -1.91
C SER A 269 10.17 9.98 -3.35
N GLN A 270 11.22 9.89 -4.19
CA GLN A 270 11.10 10.21 -5.62
C GLN A 270 10.23 9.19 -6.34
N GLY A 271 10.36 7.90 -6.02
CA GLY A 271 9.53 6.86 -6.60
C GLY A 271 8.04 7.05 -6.34
N LEU A 272 7.68 7.45 -5.12
CA LEU A 272 6.29 7.77 -4.76
C LEU A 272 5.80 9.02 -5.49
N ARG A 273 6.62 10.08 -5.60
CA ARG A 273 6.24 11.28 -6.37
C ARG A 273 5.98 10.96 -7.84
N VAL A 274 6.83 10.15 -8.47
CA VAL A 274 6.62 9.69 -9.85
C VAL A 274 5.34 8.87 -9.93
N TRP A 275 5.12 7.93 -9.01
CA TRP A 275 3.93 7.10 -9.06
C TRP A 275 2.64 7.92 -8.89
N LEU A 276 2.59 8.82 -7.91
CA LEU A 276 1.43 9.68 -7.66
C LEU A 276 1.22 10.73 -8.75
N GLY A 277 2.29 11.29 -9.30
CA GLY A 277 2.25 12.36 -10.29
C GLY A 277 2.05 11.88 -11.73
N ILE A 278 2.49 10.66 -12.07
CA ILE A 278 2.52 10.15 -13.44
C ILE A 278 1.65 8.90 -13.60
N MET A 279 1.78 7.91 -12.71
CA MET A 279 1.16 6.60 -12.90
C MET A 279 -0.27 6.52 -12.35
N LEU A 280 -0.55 7.14 -11.20
CA LEU A 280 -1.89 7.21 -10.61
C LEU A 280 -2.90 7.91 -11.54
N PRO A 281 -2.59 9.06 -12.18
CA PRO A 281 -3.52 9.72 -13.09
C PRO A 281 -3.94 8.87 -14.30
N VAL A 282 -3.15 7.86 -14.68
CA VAL A 282 -3.44 6.94 -15.79
C VAL A 282 -3.73 5.52 -15.34
N LEU A 283 -3.94 5.30 -14.03
CA LEU A 283 -4.23 3.98 -13.47
C LEU A 283 -5.50 3.37 -14.06
N GLY A 284 -6.46 4.19 -14.49
CA GLY A 284 -7.67 3.75 -15.18
C GLY A 284 -7.49 3.41 -16.67
N VAL A 285 -6.31 3.62 -17.26
CA VAL A 285 -6.06 3.30 -18.67
C VAL A 285 -5.63 1.84 -18.76
N LYS A 286 -6.47 1.00 -19.38
CA LYS A 286 -6.28 -0.47 -19.44
C LYS A 286 -4.90 -0.91 -19.97
N SER A 287 -4.34 -0.19 -20.94
CA SER A 287 -3.03 -0.50 -21.53
C SER A 287 -1.85 -0.12 -20.63
N LEU A 288 -2.05 0.69 -19.59
CA LEU A 288 -1.00 1.22 -18.71
C LEU A 288 -1.13 0.73 -17.26
N SER A 289 -2.32 0.34 -16.83
CA SER A 289 -2.65 -0.02 -15.44
C SER A 289 -1.80 -1.16 -14.89
N SER A 290 -1.53 -2.19 -15.70
CA SER A 290 -0.67 -3.32 -15.33
C SER A 290 0.74 -2.86 -14.95
N TYR A 291 1.33 -1.97 -15.75
CA TYR A 291 2.65 -1.41 -15.47
C TYR A 291 2.64 -0.55 -14.21
N ALA A 292 1.63 0.31 -14.03
CA ALA A 292 1.52 1.18 -12.87
C ALA A 292 1.46 0.40 -11.54
N ILE A 293 0.73 -0.72 -11.51
CA ILE A 293 0.61 -1.57 -10.31
C ILE A 293 1.89 -2.39 -10.10
N ALA A 294 2.45 -2.98 -11.15
CA ALA A 294 3.70 -3.73 -11.06
C ALA A 294 4.86 -2.85 -10.58
N TYR A 295 4.92 -1.59 -11.03
CA TYR A 295 5.90 -0.63 -10.56
C TYR A 295 5.73 -0.36 -9.06
N LEU A 296 4.50 -0.11 -8.61
CA LEU A 296 4.23 0.15 -7.20
C LEU A 296 4.62 -1.04 -6.32
N GLU A 297 4.25 -2.24 -6.74
CA GLU A 297 4.62 -3.48 -6.04
C GLU A 297 6.13 -3.57 -5.87
N ARG A 298 6.89 -3.35 -6.96
CA ARG A 298 8.35 -3.38 -6.94
C ARG A 298 8.95 -2.26 -6.08
N LEU A 299 8.41 -1.05 -6.17
CA LEU A 299 8.84 0.10 -5.37
C LEU A 299 8.70 -0.22 -3.88
N LEU A 300 7.53 -0.72 -3.46
CA LEU A 300 7.27 -1.06 -2.08
C LEU A 300 8.13 -2.26 -1.64
N LEU A 301 8.33 -3.27 -2.48
CA LEU A 301 9.16 -4.44 -2.17
C LEU A 301 10.63 -4.04 -1.92
N LEU A 302 11.20 -3.17 -2.74
CA LEU A 302 12.58 -2.69 -2.60
C LEU A 302 12.76 -1.81 -1.36
N HIS A 303 11.76 -1.00 -1.01
CA HIS A 303 11.82 -0.11 0.15
C HIS A 303 10.99 -0.64 1.32
N ALA A 304 11.58 -1.56 2.08
CA ALA A 304 10.93 -2.09 3.30
C ALA A 304 10.65 -0.99 4.34
N ASN A 305 11.58 -0.04 4.49
CA ASN A 305 11.41 1.11 5.39
C ASN A 305 10.65 2.25 4.69
N LEU A 306 9.39 2.44 5.07
CA LEU A 306 8.49 3.42 4.46
C LEU A 306 8.67 4.86 4.97
N THR A 307 9.51 5.08 5.98
CA THR A 307 9.64 6.39 6.66
C THR A 307 10.01 7.54 5.72
N LYS A 308 10.86 7.27 4.70
CA LYS A 308 11.22 8.27 3.67
C LYS A 308 10.03 8.69 2.79
N GLY A 309 8.98 7.88 2.73
CA GLY A 309 7.78 8.19 1.96
C GLY A 309 6.73 9.00 2.74
N PHE A 310 6.91 9.21 4.04
CA PHE A 310 5.92 9.89 4.89
C PHE A 310 5.76 11.36 4.49
N GLY A 311 4.51 11.82 4.49
CA GLY A 311 4.14 13.20 4.11
C GLY A 311 4.08 13.48 2.61
N ILE A 312 4.38 12.49 1.76
CA ILE A 312 4.28 12.63 0.30
C ILE A 312 2.86 12.33 -0.20
N MET A 313 2.19 11.35 0.41
CA MET A 313 0.82 10.96 0.07
C MET A 313 -0.15 11.63 1.05
N GLY A 314 -0.96 12.56 0.57
CA GLY A 314 -2.01 13.21 1.36
C GLY A 314 -3.40 12.58 1.13
N PRO A 315 -4.46 13.17 1.71
CA PRO A 315 -5.84 12.77 1.45
C PRO A 315 -6.18 12.77 -0.05
N LYS A 316 -5.74 13.81 -0.77
CA LYS A 316 -6.05 14.01 -2.21
C LYS A 316 -5.61 12.82 -3.06
N GLU A 317 -4.46 12.25 -2.77
CA GLU A 317 -3.91 11.11 -3.51
C GLU A 317 -4.39 9.78 -2.94
N PHE A 318 -4.59 9.69 -1.62
CA PHE A 318 -5.00 8.47 -0.94
C PHE A 318 -6.42 8.02 -1.30
N PHE A 319 -7.39 8.93 -1.37
CA PHE A 319 -8.78 8.56 -1.59
C PHE A 319 -9.08 7.98 -2.98
N PRO A 320 -8.51 8.49 -4.09
CA PRO A 320 -8.58 7.80 -5.38
C PRO A 320 -8.08 6.35 -5.31
N LEU A 321 -7.05 6.06 -4.51
CA LEU A 321 -6.51 4.71 -4.35
C LEU A 321 -7.44 3.80 -3.58
N LEU A 322 -8.06 4.32 -2.51
CA LEU A 322 -9.12 3.62 -1.80
C LEU A 322 -10.27 3.27 -2.76
N ASP A 323 -10.69 4.23 -3.58
CA ASP A 323 -11.78 4.05 -4.54
C ASP A 323 -11.40 2.98 -5.60
N PHE A 324 -10.18 3.01 -6.15
CA PHE A 324 -9.69 1.96 -7.07
C PHE A 324 -9.56 0.58 -6.39
N ALA A 325 -9.15 0.53 -5.13
CA ALA A 325 -8.97 -0.73 -4.41
C ALA A 325 -10.33 -1.38 -4.08
N PHE A 326 -11.33 -0.61 -3.63
CA PHE A 326 -12.53 -1.20 -3.02
C PHE A 326 -13.83 -0.97 -3.79
N MET A 327 -13.92 0.01 -4.69
CA MET A 327 -15.13 0.21 -5.48
C MET A 327 -15.22 -0.79 -6.65
N PRO A 328 -16.34 -1.51 -6.82
CA PRO A 328 -16.54 -2.42 -7.92
C PRO A 328 -16.74 -1.66 -9.23
N LYS A 329 -16.56 -2.36 -10.36
CA LYS A 329 -16.81 -1.83 -11.72
C LYS A 329 -16.02 -0.55 -12.03
N ASN A 330 -14.87 -0.36 -11.40
CA ASN A 330 -13.94 0.68 -11.80
C ASN A 330 -13.14 0.25 -13.04
N ALA A 331 -12.23 1.11 -13.50
CA ALA A 331 -11.48 0.88 -14.75
C ALA A 331 -10.40 -0.23 -14.67
N LEU A 332 -10.09 -0.74 -13.48
CA LEU A 332 -9.15 -1.85 -13.29
C LEU A 332 -9.83 -3.20 -13.54
N SER A 333 -9.07 -4.16 -14.06
CA SER A 333 -9.50 -5.56 -14.06
C SER A 333 -9.55 -6.10 -12.62
N SER A 334 -10.37 -7.13 -12.37
CA SER A 334 -10.48 -7.74 -11.05
C SER A 334 -9.14 -8.24 -10.50
N SER A 335 -8.26 -8.75 -11.36
CA SER A 335 -6.91 -9.19 -10.98
C SER A 335 -6.03 -8.03 -10.50
N LEU A 336 -6.03 -6.92 -11.23
CA LEU A 336 -5.24 -5.72 -10.89
C LEU A 336 -5.79 -5.04 -9.65
N GLN A 337 -7.12 -4.99 -9.51
CA GLN A 337 -7.76 -4.47 -8.30
C GLN A 337 -7.36 -5.29 -7.07
N GLU A 338 -7.31 -6.61 -7.17
CA GLU A 338 -6.88 -7.49 -6.08
C GLU A 338 -5.39 -7.28 -5.74
N GLN A 339 -4.52 -7.09 -6.74
CA GLN A 339 -3.13 -6.72 -6.49
C GLN A 339 -3.03 -5.38 -5.76
N LEU A 340 -3.79 -4.37 -6.17
CA LEU A 340 -3.81 -3.08 -5.49
C LEU A 340 -4.30 -3.20 -4.03
N ARG A 341 -5.31 -4.04 -3.76
CA ARG A 341 -5.77 -4.33 -2.38
C ARG A 341 -4.69 -4.94 -1.51
N ARG A 342 -3.82 -5.80 -2.05
CA ARG A 342 -2.68 -6.36 -1.31
C ARG A 342 -1.64 -5.30 -0.96
N LEU A 343 -1.45 -4.31 -1.82
CA LEU A 343 -0.53 -3.19 -1.59
C LEU A 343 -1.12 -2.11 -0.67
N TYR A 344 -2.45 -2.00 -0.61
CA TYR A 344 -3.19 -0.96 0.11
C TYR A 344 -2.77 -0.77 1.58
N PRO A 345 -2.56 -1.80 2.42
CA PRO A 345 -2.13 -1.59 3.80
C PRO A 345 -0.82 -0.78 3.92
N ARG A 346 0.12 -0.99 3.00
CA ARG A 346 1.38 -0.23 2.97
C ARG A 346 1.18 1.21 2.48
N LEU A 347 0.27 1.40 1.52
CA LEU A 347 -0.14 2.73 1.06
C LEU A 347 -0.83 3.53 2.18
N LYS A 348 -1.66 2.87 2.99
CA LYS A 348 -2.31 3.47 4.17
C LYS A 348 -1.28 3.95 5.19
N VAL A 349 -0.25 3.15 5.49
CA VAL A 349 0.87 3.57 6.35
C VAL A 349 1.60 4.79 5.79
N LEU A 350 1.85 4.83 4.48
CA LEU A 350 2.47 5.98 3.82
C LEU A 350 1.61 7.25 3.91
N ALA A 351 0.29 7.11 3.71
CA ALA A 351 -0.66 8.22 3.80
C ALA A 351 -0.75 8.77 5.23
N PHE A 352 -0.84 7.90 6.22
CA PHE A 352 -0.98 8.31 7.63
C PHE A 352 0.31 8.94 8.17
N GLY A 353 1.46 8.50 7.63
CA GLY A 353 2.75 9.15 7.84
C GLY A 353 3.32 8.95 9.24
N ALA A 354 4.23 9.84 9.62
CA ALA A 354 5.02 9.71 10.85
C ALA A 354 4.26 10.06 12.13
N LYS A 355 3.24 10.92 12.02
CA LYS A 355 2.53 11.54 13.16
C LYS A 355 1.01 11.44 12.98
N PRO A 356 0.45 10.22 12.85
CA PRO A 356 -0.98 10.04 12.63
C PRO A 356 -1.86 10.69 13.71
N GLU A 357 -1.34 10.82 14.94
CA GLU A 357 -2.02 11.47 16.06
C GLU A 357 -2.32 12.97 15.86
N ASN A 358 -1.70 13.60 14.86
CA ASN A 358 -1.89 15.02 14.54
C ASN A 358 -2.42 15.25 13.12
N THR A 359 -2.71 14.20 12.34
CA THR A 359 -3.07 14.34 10.92
C THR A 359 -4.33 13.59 10.53
N LEU A 360 -4.72 12.53 11.26
CA LEU A 360 -5.84 11.68 10.86
C LEU A 360 -7.20 12.40 10.87
N HIS A 361 -7.37 13.43 11.69
CA HIS A 361 -8.57 14.26 11.65
C HIS A 361 -8.83 14.89 10.26
N THR A 362 -7.79 15.10 9.45
CA THR A 362 -7.91 15.63 8.07
C THR A 362 -8.46 14.62 7.07
N TYR A 363 -8.33 13.31 7.36
CA TYR A 363 -8.85 12.24 6.52
C TYR A 363 -10.32 11.90 6.83
N LEU A 364 -10.71 12.08 8.10
CA LEU A 364 -12.05 11.73 8.59
C LEU A 364 -13.21 12.28 7.72
N PRO A 365 -13.23 13.56 7.28
CA PRO A 365 -14.33 14.07 6.45
C PRO A 365 -14.51 13.29 5.13
N SER A 366 -13.39 12.89 4.51
CA SER A 366 -13.39 12.18 3.24
C SER A 366 -13.72 10.69 3.39
N PHE A 367 -13.40 10.07 4.53
CA PHE A 367 -13.91 8.75 4.89
C PHE A 367 -15.43 8.79 5.14
N LEU A 368 -15.89 9.76 5.93
CA LEU A 368 -17.29 9.89 6.32
C LEU A 368 -18.18 10.11 5.09
N SER A 369 -17.81 11.04 4.20
CA SER A 369 -18.55 11.30 2.96
C SER A 369 -18.64 10.09 2.02
N ARG A 370 -17.68 9.17 2.06
CA ARG A 370 -17.66 7.94 1.23
C ARG A 370 -18.49 6.78 1.81
N ALA A 371 -18.80 6.81 3.10
CA ALA A 371 -19.55 5.75 3.80
C ALA A 371 -21.05 5.79 3.46
N THR A 372 -21.39 5.77 2.17
CA THR A 372 -22.77 5.84 1.70
C THR A 372 -23.52 4.53 2.00
N PRO A 373 -24.87 4.56 2.13
CA PRO A 373 -25.67 3.35 2.36
C PRO A 373 -25.51 2.27 1.28
N HIS A 374 -25.10 2.64 0.07
CA HIS A 374 -24.90 1.72 -1.07
C HIS A 374 -23.43 1.31 -1.26
N CYS A 375 -22.54 1.65 -0.32
CA CYS A 375 -21.15 1.24 -0.46
C CYS A 375 -21.03 -0.30 -0.36
N PRO A 376 -20.16 -0.92 -1.17
CA PRO A 376 -19.88 -2.36 -1.08
C PRO A 376 -19.42 -2.75 0.33
N ASP A 377 -19.71 -3.97 0.76
CA ASP A 377 -19.38 -4.42 2.13
C ASP A 377 -17.88 -4.32 2.46
N ASP A 378 -17.00 -4.64 1.51
CA ASP A 378 -15.55 -4.52 1.70
C ASP A 378 -15.11 -3.06 1.91
N MET A 379 -15.62 -2.15 1.08
CA MET A 379 -15.40 -0.71 1.22
C MET A 379 -15.97 -0.22 2.55
N LYS A 380 -17.18 -0.63 2.92
CA LYS A 380 -17.83 -0.26 4.18
C LYS A 380 -16.98 -0.65 5.38
N ARG A 381 -16.47 -1.88 5.39
CA ARG A 381 -15.62 -2.40 6.46
C ARG A 381 -14.32 -1.60 6.56
N GLU A 382 -13.67 -1.32 5.44
CA GLU A 382 -12.42 -0.53 5.44
C GLU A 382 -12.65 0.92 5.88
N LEU A 383 -13.72 1.57 5.40
CA LEU A 383 -14.10 2.92 5.81
C LEU A 383 -14.37 3.01 7.32
N LEU A 384 -15.17 2.09 7.86
CA LEU A 384 -15.49 2.06 9.30
C LEU A 384 -14.24 1.78 10.15
N SER A 385 -13.36 0.89 9.68
CA SER A 385 -12.07 0.61 10.30
C SER A 385 -11.19 1.87 10.34
N CYS A 386 -11.02 2.54 9.20
CA CYS A 386 -10.25 3.78 9.08
C CYS A 386 -10.82 4.92 9.93
N MET A 387 -12.15 5.12 9.94
CA MET A 387 -12.78 6.14 10.79
C MET A 387 -12.57 5.83 12.27
N THR A 388 -12.70 4.57 12.68
CA THR A 388 -12.43 4.15 14.06
C THR A 388 -10.98 4.39 14.44
N GLU A 389 -10.04 4.13 13.53
CA GLU A 389 -8.62 4.41 13.72
C GLU A 389 -8.34 5.91 13.89
N CYS A 390 -8.97 6.76 13.07
CA CYS A 390 -8.91 8.23 13.22
C CYS A 390 -9.35 8.65 14.63
N LEU A 391 -10.47 8.12 15.13
CA LEU A 391 -10.98 8.42 16.47
C LEU A 391 -10.07 7.87 17.59
N CYS A 392 -9.44 6.71 17.39
CA CYS A 392 -8.55 6.10 18.38
C CYS A 392 -7.22 6.86 18.53
N VAL A 393 -6.65 7.29 17.42
CA VAL A 393 -5.26 7.78 17.34
C VAL A 393 -5.21 9.30 17.45
N ASP A 394 -6.11 10.02 16.79
CA ASP A 394 -6.14 11.48 16.77
C ASP A 394 -7.39 12.00 17.48
N VAL A 395 -7.19 12.64 18.64
CA VAL A 395 -8.27 13.16 19.48
C VAL A 395 -9.06 14.28 18.78
N GLN A 396 -8.43 15.02 17.86
CA GLN A 396 -9.10 16.09 17.10
C GLN A 396 -10.17 15.52 16.16
N SER A 397 -10.05 14.26 15.75
CA SER A 397 -11.04 13.56 14.92
C SER A 397 -12.44 13.58 15.54
N LEU A 398 -12.56 13.48 16.88
CA LEU A 398 -13.85 13.59 17.56
C LEU A 398 -14.46 14.99 17.42
N GLY A 399 -13.63 16.04 17.49
CA GLY A 399 -14.06 17.42 17.26
C GLY A 399 -14.55 17.65 15.83
N VAL A 400 -13.80 17.15 14.84
CA VAL A 400 -14.19 17.22 13.42
C VAL A 400 -15.49 16.44 13.19
N TRP A 401 -15.64 15.25 13.78
CA TRP A 401 -16.88 14.48 13.66
C TRP A 401 -18.08 15.26 14.22
N ARG A 402 -17.92 15.93 15.37
CA ARG A 402 -18.97 16.79 15.95
C ARG A 402 -19.45 17.88 15.00
N GLN A 403 -18.52 18.54 14.31
CA GLN A 403 -18.86 19.60 13.35
C GLN A 403 -19.56 19.06 12.09
N LEU A 404 -19.30 17.81 11.73
CA LEU A 404 -19.83 17.18 10.51
C LEU A 404 -21.11 16.38 10.74
N TYR A 405 -21.45 16.08 11.99
CA TYR A 405 -22.52 15.16 12.37
C TYR A 405 -23.86 15.45 11.70
N THR A 406 -24.32 16.71 11.79
CA THR A 406 -25.62 17.15 11.27
C THR A 406 -25.72 17.08 9.75
N LYS A 407 -24.58 17.18 9.04
CA LYS A 407 -24.49 17.07 7.58
C LYS A 407 -24.35 15.62 7.10
N HIS A 408 -24.02 14.70 8.01
CA HIS A 408 -23.67 13.32 7.72
C HIS A 408 -24.36 12.34 8.67
N LEU A 409 -25.65 12.55 8.96
CA LEU A 409 -26.43 11.68 9.84
C LEU A 409 -26.45 10.21 9.37
N PRO A 410 -26.71 9.87 8.08
CA PRO A 410 -26.71 8.48 7.64
C PRO A 410 -25.35 7.79 7.87
N GLN A 411 -24.26 8.49 7.59
CA GLN A 411 -22.90 7.94 7.74
C GLN A 411 -22.47 7.87 9.21
N SER A 412 -22.92 8.84 10.02
CA SER A 412 -22.71 8.83 11.47
C SER A 412 -23.47 7.69 12.14
N SER A 413 -24.69 7.37 11.69
CA SER A 413 -25.45 6.18 12.14
C SER A 413 -24.64 4.90 11.92
N LEU A 414 -24.05 4.73 10.73
CA LEU A 414 -23.20 3.57 10.42
C LEU A 414 -21.98 3.48 11.36
N LEU A 415 -21.30 4.61 11.60
CA LEU A 415 -20.13 4.67 12.50
C LEU A 415 -20.53 4.41 13.96
N LEU A 416 -21.60 5.02 14.46
CA LEU A 416 -22.12 4.79 15.80
C LEU A 416 -22.50 3.33 16.03
N ASN A 417 -23.17 2.71 15.06
CA ASN A 417 -23.52 1.29 15.12
C ASN A 417 -22.26 0.41 15.12
N HIS A 418 -21.25 0.74 14.32
CA HIS A 418 -19.97 0.04 14.33
C HIS A 418 -19.26 0.15 15.69
N LEU A 419 -19.17 1.36 16.26
CA LEU A 419 -18.59 1.58 17.58
C LEU A 419 -19.37 0.85 18.69
N LEU A 420 -20.70 0.81 18.59
CA LEU A 420 -21.56 0.07 19.51
C LEU A 420 -21.26 -1.43 19.46
N LYS A 421 -21.14 -2.01 18.26
CA LYS A 421 -20.80 -3.44 18.08
C LYS A 421 -19.38 -3.75 18.56
N SER A 422 -18.43 -2.85 18.29
CA SER A 422 -17.01 -3.01 18.63
C SER A 422 -16.63 -2.52 20.04
N TRP A 423 -17.61 -2.11 20.86
CA TRP A 423 -17.40 -1.42 22.15
C TRP A 423 -16.35 -2.08 23.06
N LYS A 424 -16.38 -3.42 23.18
CA LYS A 424 -15.46 -4.18 24.05
C LYS A 424 -14.01 -4.18 23.58
N ILE A 425 -13.76 -3.90 22.30
CA ILE A 425 -12.44 -3.90 21.65
C ILE A 425 -11.85 -2.49 21.65
N LEU A 426 -12.68 -1.44 21.69
CA LEU A 426 -12.22 -0.05 21.64
C LEU A 426 -11.27 0.30 22.78
N PRO A 427 -10.22 1.12 22.56
CA PRO A 427 -9.32 1.57 23.62
C PRO A 427 -10.06 2.31 24.75
N PRO A 428 -9.70 2.12 26.03
CA PRO A 428 -10.34 2.81 27.15
C PRO A 428 -10.32 4.34 27.03
N LYS A 429 -9.21 4.90 26.52
CA LYS A 429 -9.06 6.33 26.26
C LYS A 429 -10.11 6.85 25.27
N LEU A 430 -10.35 6.11 24.19
CA LEU A 430 -11.41 6.47 23.24
C LEU A 430 -12.80 6.36 23.87
N ARG A 431 -13.08 5.31 24.66
CA ARG A 431 -14.40 5.17 25.32
C ARG A 431 -14.74 6.39 26.19
N LYS A 432 -13.75 6.89 26.94
CA LYS A 432 -13.90 8.12 27.75
C LYS A 432 -14.16 9.35 26.86
N ASN A 433 -13.33 9.58 25.85
CA ASN A 433 -13.47 10.74 24.96
C ASN A 433 -14.76 10.69 24.10
N LEU A 434 -15.27 9.49 23.84
CA LEU A 434 -16.51 9.30 23.10
C LEU A 434 -17.73 9.70 23.93
N GLU A 435 -17.70 9.57 25.26
CA GLU A 435 -18.82 9.94 26.13
C GLU A 435 -19.26 11.40 25.94
N GLU A 436 -18.30 12.33 25.92
CA GLU A 436 -18.55 13.75 25.65
C GLU A 436 -19.15 13.97 24.25
N THR A 437 -18.65 13.24 23.25
CA THR A 437 -19.13 13.32 21.87
C THR A 437 -20.57 12.79 21.74
N ILE A 438 -20.89 11.67 22.39
CA ILE A 438 -22.25 11.12 22.39
C ILE A 438 -23.21 12.04 23.12
N GLN A 439 -22.79 12.65 24.23
CA GLN A 439 -23.63 13.60 24.93
C GLN A 439 -23.90 14.84 24.06
N SER A 440 -22.90 15.33 23.33
CA SER A 440 -23.07 16.41 22.34
C SER A 440 -24.08 16.02 21.24
N PHE A 441 -23.97 14.81 20.67
CA PHE A 441 -24.91 14.34 19.65
C PHE A 441 -26.33 14.23 20.16
N ARG A 442 -26.54 13.81 21.41
CA ARG A 442 -27.87 13.74 22.00
C ARG A 442 -28.53 15.10 22.11
N VAL A 443 -27.80 16.10 22.63
CA VAL A 443 -28.30 17.48 22.71
C VAL A 443 -28.69 17.98 21.31
N THR A 444 -27.81 17.80 20.33
CA THR A 444 -28.10 18.17 18.93
C THR A 444 -29.31 17.42 18.36
N ASN A 445 -29.47 16.13 18.68
CA ASN A 445 -30.62 15.35 18.20
C ASN A 445 -31.93 15.83 18.83
N ASP A 446 -31.92 16.15 20.12
CA ASP A 446 -33.09 16.65 20.83
C ASP A 446 -33.51 18.02 20.29
N GLU A 447 -32.55 18.92 20.02
CA GLU A 447 -32.80 20.22 19.38
C GLU A 447 -33.36 20.08 17.95
N MET A 448 -32.86 19.12 17.18
CA MET A 448 -33.31 18.90 15.79
C MET A 448 -34.63 18.16 15.69
N LYS A 449 -35.03 17.44 16.74
CA LYS A 449 -36.25 16.61 16.74
C LYS A 449 -37.50 17.42 16.43
N ASP A 450 -37.54 18.67 16.87
CA ASP A 450 -38.68 19.57 16.66
C ASP A 450 -38.68 20.23 15.26
N THR A 451 -37.55 20.17 14.55
CA THR A 451 -37.35 20.86 13.25
C THR A 451 -37.29 19.91 12.06
N ILE A 452 -36.79 18.68 12.25
CA ILE A 452 -36.50 17.73 11.17
C ILE A 452 -36.97 16.32 11.58
N GLU A 453 -38.08 15.85 11.02
CA GLU A 453 -38.47 14.44 11.06
C GLU A 453 -37.69 13.65 10.01
N SER A 454 -36.56 13.06 10.40
CA SER A 454 -35.80 12.15 9.54
C SER A 454 -35.52 10.82 10.23
N GLN A 455 -35.64 9.72 9.48
CA GLN A 455 -35.34 8.37 9.98
C GLN A 455 -33.87 8.28 10.43
N ASP A 456 -32.95 8.92 9.72
CA ASP A 456 -31.53 8.92 10.06
C ASP A 456 -31.25 9.59 11.42
N LEU A 457 -32.00 10.65 11.76
CA LEU A 457 -31.91 11.31 13.06
C LEU A 457 -32.41 10.40 14.19
N GLN A 458 -33.52 9.69 13.97
CA GLN A 458 -34.05 8.73 14.94
C GLN A 458 -33.07 7.57 15.18
N ASP A 459 -32.51 7.03 14.10
CA ASP A 459 -31.51 5.95 14.17
C ASP A 459 -30.27 6.39 14.96
N CYS A 460 -29.75 7.59 14.68
CA CYS A 460 -28.62 8.13 15.43
C CYS A 460 -28.96 8.35 16.91
N ASN A 461 -30.16 8.85 17.22
CA ASN A 461 -30.60 9.06 18.60
C ASN A 461 -30.67 7.73 19.37
N ASN A 462 -31.29 6.70 18.78
CA ASN A 462 -31.36 5.35 19.35
C ASN A 462 -29.96 4.76 19.58
N LEU A 463 -29.03 4.94 18.62
CA LEU A 463 -27.66 4.47 18.76
C LEU A 463 -26.90 5.21 19.86
N CYS A 464 -27.10 6.52 20.00
CA CYS A 464 -26.50 7.31 21.07
C CYS A 464 -26.99 6.87 22.45
N GLN A 465 -28.29 6.60 22.61
CA GLN A 465 -28.86 6.07 23.85
C GLN A 465 -28.25 4.70 24.21
N ASN A 466 -28.19 3.79 23.24
CA ASN A 466 -27.60 2.46 23.43
C ASN A 466 -26.11 2.52 23.82
N LEU A 467 -25.34 3.42 23.20
CA LEU A 467 -23.94 3.66 23.56
C LEU A 467 -23.80 4.22 24.98
N GLN A 468 -24.67 5.15 25.37
CA GLN A 468 -24.67 5.71 26.72
C GLN A 468 -24.97 4.65 27.78
N VAL A 469 -25.94 3.75 27.52
CA VAL A 469 -26.21 2.62 28.41
C VAL A 469 -24.98 1.72 28.54
N LYS A 470 -24.25 1.46 27.44
CA LYS A 470 -22.98 0.70 27.50
C LYS A 470 -21.85 1.42 28.22
N MET A 471 -21.82 2.75 28.18
CA MET A 471 -20.83 3.56 28.92
C MET A 471 -21.10 3.54 30.41
N ARG A 472 -22.36 3.67 30.82
CA ARG A 472 -22.80 3.68 32.23
C ARG A 472 -22.89 2.28 32.84
N GLY A 473 -23.04 1.26 32.00
CA GLY A 473 -23.03 -0.15 32.40
C GLY A 473 -21.65 -0.59 32.87
N HIS A 474 -21.30 -0.27 34.12
CA HIS A 474 -20.33 -1.09 34.84
C HIS A 474 -20.92 -2.51 34.88
N GLY A 475 -20.22 -3.48 34.27
CA GLY A 475 -20.67 -4.87 34.28
C GLY A 475 -21.06 -5.28 35.69
N PHE A 476 -22.18 -6.00 35.83
CA PHE A 476 -22.69 -6.44 37.13
C PHE A 476 -21.52 -7.04 37.94
N PRO A 477 -21.26 -6.59 39.18
CA PRO A 477 -20.00 -6.84 39.88
C PRO A 477 -19.98 -8.26 40.45
N TRP A 478 -20.03 -9.26 39.58
CA TRP A 478 -20.01 -10.68 39.91
C TRP A 478 -18.85 -11.04 40.82
N SER A 479 -17.68 -10.42 40.66
CA SER A 479 -16.55 -10.65 41.56
C SER A 479 -16.81 -10.11 42.98
N ARG A 480 -17.46 -8.95 43.13
CA ARG A 480 -17.80 -8.40 44.46
C ARG A 480 -18.90 -9.22 45.11
N LEU A 481 -19.93 -9.61 44.36
CA LEU A 481 -20.99 -10.50 44.86
C LEU A 481 -20.41 -11.83 45.32
N PHE A 482 -19.50 -12.40 44.53
CA PHE A 482 -18.80 -13.63 44.86
C PHE A 482 -17.94 -13.51 46.12
N MET A 483 -17.20 -12.41 46.28
CA MET A 483 -16.42 -12.13 47.49
C MET A 483 -17.30 -11.99 48.73
N VAL A 484 -18.43 -11.28 48.60
CA VAL A 484 -19.42 -11.15 49.69
C VAL A 484 -19.98 -12.52 50.07
N LEU A 485 -20.35 -13.35 49.10
CA LEU A 485 -20.82 -14.72 49.34
C LEU A 485 -19.78 -15.56 50.09
N LEU A 486 -18.51 -15.48 49.70
CA LEU A 486 -17.42 -16.19 50.38
C LEU A 486 -17.25 -15.74 51.84
N VAL A 487 -17.35 -14.43 52.10
CA VAL A 487 -17.31 -13.89 53.47
C VAL A 487 -18.47 -14.42 54.31
N PHE A 488 -19.67 -14.51 53.76
CA PHE A 488 -20.82 -15.11 54.45
C PHE A 488 -20.62 -16.60 54.74
N ILE A 489 -20.11 -17.37 53.79
CA ILE A 489 -19.83 -18.81 53.98
C ILE A 489 -18.76 -18.99 55.07
N ALA A 490 -17.67 -18.22 55.02
CA ALA A 490 -16.61 -18.26 56.02
C ALA A 490 -17.13 -17.86 57.42
N GLY A 491 -17.97 -16.82 57.48
CA GLY A 491 -18.62 -16.36 58.71
C GLY A 491 -19.54 -17.43 59.31
N PHE A 492 -20.36 -18.07 58.48
CA PHE A 492 -21.26 -19.16 58.91
C PHE A 492 -20.48 -20.33 59.49
N ILE A 493 -19.39 -20.73 58.84
CA ILE A 493 -18.58 -21.86 59.30
C ILE A 493 -17.80 -21.50 60.58
N THR A 494 -17.30 -20.27 60.69
CA THR A 494 -16.64 -19.80 61.91
C THR A 494 -17.62 -19.75 63.09
N HIS A 495 -18.86 -19.33 62.84
CA HIS A 495 -19.93 -19.35 63.84
C HIS A 495 -20.29 -20.79 64.26
N ASP A 496 -20.47 -21.70 63.31
CA ASP A 496 -20.81 -23.11 63.55
C ASP A 496 -19.73 -23.84 64.38
N ILE A 497 -18.46 -23.56 64.13
CA ILE A 497 -17.35 -24.12 64.91
C ILE A 497 -17.32 -23.51 66.32
N ARG A 498 -17.59 -22.21 66.44
CA ARG A 498 -17.63 -21.54 67.75
C ARG A 498 -18.79 -22.03 68.60
N SER A 499 -19.96 -22.32 68.01
CA SER A 499 -21.12 -22.82 68.73
C SER A 499 -20.96 -24.28 69.19
N HIS A 500 -20.25 -25.11 68.42
CA HIS A 500 -20.03 -26.53 68.76
C HIS A 500 -18.70 -26.79 69.51
N GLY A 501 -17.87 -25.77 69.72
CA GLY A 501 -16.66 -25.84 70.54
C GLY A 501 -15.46 -26.54 69.91
N SER A 502 -15.66 -27.32 68.84
CA SER A 502 -14.60 -27.96 68.06
C SER A 502 -15.00 -28.10 66.59
N PHE A 503 -14.01 -28.25 65.69
CA PHE A 503 -14.28 -28.50 64.27
C PHE A 503 -14.86 -29.91 64.05
N SER A 504 -14.43 -30.91 64.82
CA SER A 504 -14.90 -32.30 64.67
C SER A 504 -16.36 -32.49 65.04
N ASP A 505 -16.89 -31.65 65.93
CA ASP A 505 -18.26 -31.75 66.44
C ASP A 505 -19.23 -30.79 65.72
N SER A 506 -18.75 -30.06 64.71
CA SER A 506 -19.51 -29.06 63.96
C SER A 506 -20.35 -29.69 62.84
N THR A 507 -21.54 -29.15 62.61
CA THR A 507 -22.42 -29.56 61.51
C THR A 507 -21.73 -29.44 60.14
N THR A 508 -20.89 -28.43 59.97
CA THR A 508 -20.07 -28.23 58.77
C THR A 508 -19.11 -29.41 58.52
N ALA A 509 -18.46 -29.94 59.55
CA ALA A 509 -17.55 -31.08 59.39
C ALA A 509 -18.29 -32.38 59.03
N LEU A 510 -19.49 -32.59 59.58
CA LEU A 510 -20.35 -33.72 59.21
C LEU A 510 -20.75 -33.67 57.72
N TYR A 511 -21.17 -32.49 57.22
CA TYR A 511 -21.50 -32.32 55.80
C TYR A 511 -20.28 -32.44 54.87
N LEU A 512 -19.12 -31.91 55.27
CA LEU A 512 -17.85 -32.03 54.53
C LEU A 512 -17.38 -33.49 54.44
N HIS A 513 -17.58 -34.27 55.49
CA HIS A 513 -17.26 -35.70 55.53
C HIS A 513 -18.23 -36.50 54.65
N ASN A 514 -19.53 -36.26 54.77
CA ASN A 514 -20.57 -36.98 54.01
C ASN A 514 -20.55 -36.68 52.50
N SER A 515 -20.04 -35.50 52.10
CA SER A 515 -19.90 -35.11 50.70
C SER A 515 -18.58 -35.58 50.04
N GLY A 516 -17.68 -36.22 50.80
CA GLY A 516 -16.37 -36.68 50.29
C GLY A 516 -15.38 -35.55 49.95
N VAL A 517 -15.75 -34.29 50.20
CA VAL A 517 -14.94 -33.10 49.91
C VAL A 517 -13.67 -33.06 50.77
N THR A 518 -13.69 -33.64 51.97
CA THR A 518 -12.51 -33.81 52.83
C THR A 518 -11.42 -34.66 52.18
N ALA A 519 -11.80 -35.79 51.57
CA ALA A 519 -10.85 -36.68 50.90
C ALA A 519 -10.22 -36.01 49.66
N VAL A 520 -11.03 -35.30 48.88
CA VAL A 520 -10.56 -34.56 47.70
C VAL A 520 -9.66 -33.39 48.10
N SER A 521 -9.99 -32.66 49.18
CA SER A 521 -9.17 -31.54 49.66
C SER A 521 -7.83 -32.00 50.21
N GLN A 522 -7.78 -33.13 50.94
CA GLN A 522 -6.54 -33.75 51.40
C GLN A 522 -5.67 -34.23 50.24
N GLN A 523 -6.26 -34.84 49.20
CA GLN A 523 -5.54 -35.26 48.01
C GLN A 523 -5.01 -34.08 47.18
N ALA A 524 -5.76 -32.97 47.13
CA ALA A 524 -5.29 -31.74 46.52
C ALA A 524 -4.16 -31.09 47.34
N TRP A 525 -4.26 -31.11 48.68
CA TRP A 525 -3.22 -30.59 49.57
C TRP A 525 -1.92 -31.38 49.48
N SER A 526 -1.99 -32.71 49.40
CA SER A 526 -0.78 -33.54 49.22
C SER A 526 -0.08 -33.22 47.90
N LYS A 527 -0.84 -33.06 46.81
CA LYS A 527 -0.29 -32.64 45.50
C LYS A 527 0.31 -31.25 45.56
N ILE A 528 -0.38 -30.26 46.14
CA ILE A 528 0.12 -28.89 46.27
C ILE A 528 1.38 -28.84 47.14
N THR A 529 1.43 -29.60 48.23
CA THR A 529 2.61 -29.68 49.10
C THR A 529 3.80 -30.28 48.37
N VAL A 530 3.59 -31.31 47.54
CA VAL A 530 4.63 -31.93 46.70
C VAL A 530 5.15 -30.93 45.65
N TYR A 531 4.26 -30.26 44.93
CA TYR A 531 4.65 -29.29 43.89
C TYR A 531 5.26 -28.01 44.49
N SER A 532 4.79 -27.55 45.64
CA SER A 532 5.36 -26.39 46.35
C SER A 532 6.76 -26.70 46.89
N LYS A 533 6.99 -27.91 47.43
CA LYS A 533 8.34 -28.39 47.81
C LYS A 533 9.26 -28.56 46.61
N GLN A 534 8.75 -29.01 45.46
CA GLN A 534 9.51 -29.05 44.21
C GLN A 534 9.86 -27.64 43.72
N GLY A 535 8.91 -26.70 43.69
CA GLY A 535 9.14 -25.30 43.31
C GLY A 535 10.18 -24.60 44.18
N PHE A 536 10.13 -24.78 45.51
CA PHE A 536 11.15 -24.27 46.43
C PHE A 536 12.54 -24.88 46.19
N ARG A 537 12.62 -26.14 45.76
CA ARG A 537 13.87 -26.79 45.37
C ARG A 537 14.48 -26.20 44.10
N TYR A 538 13.65 -25.78 43.15
CA TYR A 538 14.09 -25.15 41.90
C TYR A 538 14.56 -23.70 42.09
N ASP A 539 13.89 -22.89 42.92
CA ASP A 539 14.37 -21.54 43.25
C ASP A 539 15.74 -21.57 43.97
N LEU A 540 15.96 -22.52 44.88
CA LEU A 540 17.25 -22.70 45.55
C LEU A 540 18.37 -23.22 44.63
N THR A 541 18.04 -23.89 43.51
CA THR A 541 19.05 -24.29 42.52
C THR A 541 19.35 -23.18 41.50
N TYR A 542 18.39 -22.31 41.20
CA TYR A 542 18.60 -21.15 40.32
C TYR A 542 19.42 -20.05 40.99
N ASP A 543 19.26 -19.82 42.30
CA ASP A 543 20.14 -18.90 43.04
C ASP A 543 21.60 -19.41 43.14
N PHE A 544 21.81 -20.73 43.20
CA PHE A 544 23.15 -21.32 43.29
C PHE A 544 23.90 -21.38 41.93
N ILE A 545 23.20 -21.31 40.80
CA ILE A 545 23.80 -21.35 39.45
C ILE A 545 24.10 -19.93 38.92
N SER A 546 23.59 -18.86 39.54
CA SER A 546 23.85 -17.48 39.11
C SER A 546 25.20 -16.90 39.56
N THR A 547 25.98 -17.61 40.39
CA THR A 547 27.25 -17.12 40.95
C THR A 547 28.53 -17.72 40.34
N THR A 548 28.44 -18.41 39.20
CA THR A 548 29.64 -18.84 38.45
C THR A 548 29.48 -18.57 36.97
N GLU A 549 30.46 -17.88 36.40
CA GLU A 549 30.57 -17.42 35.01
C GLU A 549 30.05 -18.45 33.99
N ASN A 550 29.07 -18.05 33.16
CA ASN A 550 28.96 -18.40 31.74
C ASN A 550 27.71 -17.77 31.09
N ILE A 551 27.64 -16.44 31.04
CA ILE A 551 26.62 -15.70 30.27
C ILE A 551 27.07 -15.60 28.81
N HIS A 552 27.29 -16.71 28.11
CA HIS A 552 27.52 -16.66 26.66
C HIS A 552 26.97 -17.84 25.85
N THR A 553 26.44 -18.89 26.49
CA THR A 553 26.08 -20.13 25.78
C THR A 553 24.58 -20.35 25.53
N TYR A 554 23.67 -19.57 26.14
CA TYR A 554 22.22 -19.84 26.10
C TYR A 554 21.36 -18.81 25.34
N LYS A 555 21.98 -17.95 24.53
CA LYS A 555 21.27 -16.93 23.74
C LYS A 555 20.36 -17.41 22.57
N PRO A 556 20.39 -18.65 22.03
CA PRO A 556 19.56 -18.98 20.86
C PRO A 556 18.12 -19.45 21.15
N TYR A 557 17.72 -19.71 22.40
CA TYR A 557 16.48 -20.48 22.68
C TYR A 557 15.36 -19.74 23.43
N CYS A 558 15.50 -18.44 23.73
CA CYS A 558 14.47 -17.66 24.42
C CYS A 558 13.79 -16.65 23.49
N ARG A 559 12.46 -16.71 23.37
CA ARG A 559 11.64 -15.70 22.68
C ARG A 559 10.87 -14.90 23.72
N SER A 560 11.12 -13.59 23.80
CA SER A 560 10.46 -12.68 24.74
C SER A 560 9.07 -12.29 24.24
N TYR A 561 8.04 -12.46 25.08
CA TYR A 561 6.75 -11.80 24.90
C TYR A 561 6.60 -10.71 25.97
N HIS A 562 6.50 -9.45 25.55
CA HIS A 562 6.24 -8.32 26.45
C HIS A 562 4.75 -8.12 26.64
N LEU A 563 4.28 -8.22 27.90
CA LEU A 563 3.01 -7.67 28.37
C LEU A 563 3.28 -6.79 29.61
N PRO A 564 2.46 -5.74 29.84
CA PRO A 564 2.79 -4.71 30.82
C PRO A 564 2.62 -5.27 32.23
N GLY A 565 3.74 -5.47 32.95
CA GLY A 565 3.76 -5.83 34.37
C GLY A 565 4.77 -6.88 34.82
N GLY A 566 5.52 -7.54 33.92
CA GLY A 566 6.59 -8.47 34.31
C GLY A 566 6.96 -9.48 33.22
N CYS A 567 8.22 -9.92 33.19
CA CYS A 567 8.73 -10.90 32.22
C CYS A 567 8.42 -12.34 32.66
N VAL A 568 7.95 -13.18 31.74
CA VAL A 568 7.83 -14.64 31.92
C VAL A 568 8.75 -15.33 30.92
N TYR A 569 9.61 -16.23 31.39
CA TYR A 569 10.39 -17.14 30.54
C TYR A 569 9.64 -18.46 30.37
N VAL A 570 9.48 -18.92 29.13
CA VAL A 570 8.87 -20.22 28.80
C VAL A 570 9.88 -21.03 27.99
N ASP A 571 10.27 -22.20 28.51
CA ASP A 571 11.06 -23.20 27.78
C ASP A 571 10.11 -24.12 26.98
N ILE A 572 10.37 -24.27 25.68
CA ILE A 572 9.52 -24.95 24.70
C ILE A 572 9.62 -26.48 24.78
N ARG A 573 10.44 -27.06 25.67
CA ARG A 573 10.56 -28.52 25.78
C ARG A 573 9.67 -29.22 26.82
N SER A 574 8.94 -28.49 27.66
CA SER A 574 7.89 -29.09 28.50
C SER A 574 6.52 -28.53 28.10
N LEU A 575 5.72 -29.36 27.41
CA LEU A 575 4.28 -29.12 27.28
C LEU A 575 3.68 -29.02 28.69
N THR A 576 3.48 -27.80 29.18
CA THR A 576 2.56 -27.56 30.29
C THR A 576 1.83 -26.27 29.99
N CYS A 577 0.67 -26.42 29.34
CA CYS A 577 -0.29 -25.34 29.11
C CYS A 577 -0.64 -24.65 30.44
N VAL A 578 -0.32 -23.38 30.56
CA VAL A 578 -0.94 -22.50 31.56
C VAL A 578 -2.35 -22.18 31.05
N PHE A 579 -3.35 -22.83 31.63
CA PHE A 579 -4.75 -22.60 31.31
C PHE A 579 -5.18 -21.17 31.69
N TYR A 580 -5.91 -20.53 30.78
CA TYR A 580 -6.76 -19.38 31.06
C TYR A 580 -7.79 -19.77 32.14
N PHE A 581 -7.68 -19.21 33.34
CA PHE A 581 -8.51 -19.66 34.47
C PHE A 581 -9.84 -18.92 34.58
N SER A 582 -10.90 -19.63 34.18
CA SER A 582 -12.31 -19.31 34.37
C SER A 582 -12.72 -19.30 35.85
N SER A 583 -13.79 -18.56 36.16
CA SER A 583 -14.39 -18.29 37.47
C SER A 583 -14.59 -19.51 38.39
N CYS A 584 -14.59 -20.74 37.86
CA CYS A 584 -14.67 -21.97 38.63
C CYS A 584 -13.43 -22.24 39.51
N VAL A 585 -12.23 -21.78 39.14
CA VAL A 585 -11.01 -22.04 39.94
C VAL A 585 -10.82 -21.02 41.06
N ALA A 586 -11.36 -19.80 40.92
CA ALA A 586 -11.44 -18.86 42.04
C ALA A 586 -12.30 -19.43 43.18
N PHE A 587 -13.35 -20.20 42.85
CA PHE A 587 -14.13 -20.95 43.83
C PHE A 587 -13.31 -22.02 44.51
N VAL A 588 -12.57 -22.83 43.75
CA VAL A 588 -11.68 -23.85 44.32
C VAL A 588 -10.63 -23.19 45.21
N TYR A 589 -9.95 -22.14 44.77
CA TYR A 589 -8.87 -21.49 45.52
C TYR A 589 -9.34 -20.75 46.78
N CYS A 590 -10.49 -20.06 46.73
CA CYS A 590 -11.08 -19.41 47.90
C CYS A 590 -11.65 -20.44 48.88
N PHE A 591 -12.33 -21.47 48.39
CA PHE A 591 -12.76 -22.61 49.19
C PHE A 591 -11.54 -23.31 49.83
N PHE A 592 -10.42 -23.39 49.11
CA PHE A 592 -9.16 -23.99 49.58
C PHE A 592 -8.47 -23.16 50.66
N LEU A 593 -8.44 -21.84 50.53
CA LEU A 593 -7.97 -20.91 51.56
C LEU A 593 -8.85 -20.96 52.80
N MET A 594 -10.16 -21.07 52.62
CA MET A 594 -11.12 -21.18 53.70
C MET A 594 -10.98 -22.53 54.42
N CYS A 595 -10.88 -23.65 53.69
CA CYS A 595 -10.59 -24.97 54.29
C CYS A 595 -9.23 -25.01 54.99
N ASN A 596 -8.20 -24.33 54.48
CA ASN A 596 -6.91 -24.21 55.17
C ASN A 596 -7.01 -23.41 56.47
N PHE A 597 -7.76 -22.31 56.46
CA PHE A 597 -8.01 -21.52 57.66
C PHE A 597 -8.77 -22.33 58.72
N LEU A 598 -9.73 -23.16 58.30
CA LEU A 598 -10.49 -24.05 59.19
C LEU A 598 -9.66 -25.23 59.72
N LEU A 599 -8.78 -25.81 58.89
CA LEU A 599 -7.84 -26.86 59.30
C LEU A 599 -6.78 -26.34 60.28
N LEU A 600 -6.36 -25.08 60.14
CA LEU A 600 -5.50 -24.40 61.11
C LEU A 600 -6.19 -24.21 62.47
N LEU A 601 -7.50 -23.93 62.48
CA LEU A 601 -8.32 -23.81 63.70
C LEU A 601 -8.60 -25.16 64.37
N SER A 602 -8.51 -26.28 63.63
CA SER A 602 -8.80 -27.64 64.13
C SER A 602 -7.63 -28.34 64.85
N ARG A 603 -6.43 -27.73 64.94
CA ARG A 603 -5.29 -28.36 65.63
C ARG A 603 -5.34 -28.13 67.16
N PRO A 604 -5.25 -29.18 68.00
CA PRO A 604 -5.16 -29.02 69.45
C PRO A 604 -3.84 -28.31 69.78
N GLY A 605 -3.94 -27.05 70.20
CA GLY A 605 -2.81 -26.15 70.45
C GLY A 605 -3.04 -24.71 70.01
N TYR A 606 -3.96 -24.44 69.07
CA TYR A 606 -4.28 -23.08 68.61
C TYR A 606 -5.35 -22.36 69.46
N SER A 607 -6.04 -23.07 70.37
CA SER A 607 -6.97 -22.48 71.34
C SER A 607 -6.30 -21.42 72.25
N LEU A 608 -4.99 -21.51 72.47
CA LEU A 608 -4.25 -20.56 73.30
C LEU A 608 -3.93 -19.22 72.60
N TYR A 609 -3.93 -19.17 71.26
CA TYR A 609 -3.59 -17.94 70.53
C TYR A 609 -4.79 -17.01 70.30
N LEU A 610 -6.01 -17.54 70.21
CA LEU A 610 -7.22 -16.73 70.10
C LEU A 610 -7.65 -16.07 71.42
N LYS A 611 -7.28 -16.65 72.58
CA LYS A 611 -7.48 -16.02 73.90
C LYS A 611 -6.58 -14.79 74.15
N LYS A 612 -5.48 -14.65 73.40
CA LYS A 612 -4.57 -13.49 73.50
C LYS A 612 -4.84 -12.38 72.47
N ALA A 613 -5.61 -12.66 71.42
CA ALA A 613 -5.93 -11.67 70.39
C ALA A 613 -7.17 -10.82 70.70
N PHE A 614 -7.97 -11.19 71.70
CA PHE A 614 -9.08 -10.39 72.23
C PHE A 614 -9.21 -10.57 73.75
N PRO A 615 -8.58 -9.72 74.58
CA PRO A 615 -9.06 -9.52 75.94
C PRO A 615 -10.38 -8.73 75.84
N VAL A 616 -11.48 -9.38 76.24
CA VAL A 616 -12.78 -8.88 76.74
C VAL A 616 -13.24 -7.46 76.30
N ILE A 617 -14.44 -7.40 75.72
CA ILE A 617 -15.29 -6.18 75.63
C ILE A 617 -15.34 -5.46 76.98
#